data_AF-A0A942B6L1-F1
#
_entry.id   AF-A0A942B6L1-F1
#
_cell.length_a   1.000
_cell.length_b   1.000
_cell.length_c   1.000
_cell.angle_alpha   90.00
_cell.angle_beta   90.00
_cell.angle_gamma   90.00
#
_symmetry.space_group_name_H-M   'P 1'
#
loop_
_entity.id
_entity.type
_entity.pdbx_description
1 polymer ?
#
loop_
_entity_poly.entity_id
_entity_poly.type
_entity_poly.pdbx_seq_one_letter_code
_entity_poly.pdbx_strand_id
1 'polypeptide(L)'
;MRVLLDNCVDRRFAKLLTNHEVIHAREMGWAELSNGILIKEAESNEFDVMITVDKNLQYQQSLVGRKLSIITLNSLFVDFRAIEPLAPSVLQILQSIESGSFVKIDS
;
A
#
# COMPACT_ATOMS: atom_id res chain seq x y z
N MET A 1 -0.98 -4.70 -12.09
CA MET A 1 -0.58 -3.39 -11.52
C MET A 1 0.71 -3.57 -10.74
N ARG A 2 1.48 -2.50 -10.60
CA ARG A 2 2.67 -2.41 -9.75
C ARG A 2 2.24 -1.89 -8.39
N VAL A 3 2.44 -2.72 -7.37
CA VAL A 3 1.99 -2.48 -6.00
C VAL A 3 3.21 -2.37 -5.09
N LEU A 4 3.32 -1.24 -4.39
CA LEU A 4 4.32 -1.06 -3.35
C LEU A 4 3.73 -1.47 -2.01
N LEU A 5 4.41 -2.35 -1.27
CA LEU A 5 4.14 -2.55 0.15
C LEU A 5 5.01 -1.63 0.98
N ASP A 6 4.38 -0.84 1.83
CA ASP A 6 5.05 -0.01 2.82
C ASP A 6 5.87 -0.87 3.81
N ASN A 7 6.89 -0.27 4.41
CA ASN A 7 7.78 -0.90 5.39
C ASN A 7 7.04 -1.46 6.62
N CYS A 8 5.86 -0.90 6.92
CA CYS A 8 5.02 -1.31 8.03
C CYS A 8 4.17 -2.57 7.72
N VAL A 9 4.11 -3.00 6.46
CA VAL A 9 3.31 -4.16 6.03
C VAL A 9 4.18 -5.42 6.06
N ASP A 10 3.67 -6.52 6.62
CA ASP A 10 4.42 -7.78 6.58
C ASP A 10 4.64 -8.25 5.15
N ARG A 11 5.91 -8.43 4.74
CA ARG A 11 6.31 -8.91 3.40
C ARG A 11 5.59 -10.17 2.91
N ARG A 12 5.10 -11.02 3.82
CA ARG A 12 4.32 -12.22 3.44
C ARG A 12 3.01 -11.84 2.73
N PHE A 13 2.48 -10.65 2.99
CA PHE A 13 1.27 -10.13 2.35
C PHE A 13 1.42 -10.04 0.82
N ALA A 14 2.64 -9.80 0.31
CA ALA A 14 2.92 -9.77 -1.12
C ALA A 14 2.49 -11.07 -1.83
N LYS A 15 2.64 -12.21 -1.17
CA LYS A 15 2.30 -13.54 -1.72
C LYS A 15 0.79 -13.73 -1.92
N LEU A 16 -0.03 -12.94 -1.23
CA LEU A 16 -1.49 -13.03 -1.29
C LEU A 16 -2.05 -12.23 -2.48
N LEU A 17 -1.32 -11.23 -2.96
CA LEU A 17 -1.75 -10.33 -4.02
C LEU A 17 -1.38 -10.86 -5.41
N THR A 18 -1.89 -12.06 -5.72
CA THR A 18 -1.62 -12.74 -7.00
C THR A 18 -2.02 -11.89 -8.21
N ASN A 19 -1.37 -12.12 -9.36
CA ASN A 19 -1.55 -11.36 -10.62
C ASN A 19 -1.12 -9.88 -10.58
N HIS A 20 -0.42 -9.46 -9.54
CA HIS A 20 0.15 -8.12 -9.41
C HIS A 20 1.67 -8.21 -9.23
N GLU A 21 2.40 -7.21 -9.73
CA GLU A 21 3.81 -7.03 -9.44
C GLU A 21 3.91 -6.34 -8.09
N VAL A 22 4.24 -7.09 -7.05
CA VAL A 22 4.27 -6.56 -5.68
C VAL A 22 5.71 -6.47 -5.23
N ILE A 23 6.14 -5.28 -4.84
CA ILE A 23 7.50 -5.02 -4.35
C ILE A 23 7.38 -4.43 -2.95
N HIS A 24 8.15 -4.96 -2.01
CA HIS A 24 8.23 -4.38 -0.67
C HIS A 24 9.24 -3.23 -0.65
N ALA A 25 8.94 -2.12 0.04
CA ALA A 25 9.81 -0.94 0.10
C ALA A 25 11.25 -1.29 0.51
N ARG A 26 11.43 -2.18 1.49
CA ARG A 26 12.75 -2.72 1.87
C ARG A 26 13.54 -3.36 0.73
N GLU A 27 12.89 -4.01 -0.25
CA GLU A 27 13.56 -4.63 -1.41
C GLU A 27 14.13 -3.57 -2.37
N MET A 28 13.54 -2.38 -2.38
CA MET A 28 14.02 -1.21 -3.12
C MET A 28 15.11 -0.43 -2.35
N GLY A 29 15.52 -0.89 -1.17
CA GLY A 29 16.40 -0.14 -0.28
C GLY A 29 15.71 1.05 0.41
N TRP A 30 14.38 1.11 0.41
CA TRP A 30 13.59 2.23 0.93
C TRP A 30 13.16 2.06 2.40
N ALA A 31 13.87 1.23 3.16
CA ALA A 31 13.52 0.90 4.54
C ALA A 31 13.46 2.12 5.47
N GLU A 32 14.33 3.09 5.23
CA GLU A 32 14.50 4.29 6.08
C GLU A 32 13.81 5.53 5.51
N LEU A 33 13.08 5.41 4.38
CA LEU A 33 12.39 6.54 3.80
C LEU A 33 11.19 6.93 4.66
N SER A 34 11.05 8.22 4.93
CA SER A 34 9.80 8.73 5.50
C SER A 34 8.64 8.53 4.55
N ASN A 35 7.43 8.39 5.08
CA ASN A 35 6.19 8.23 4.32
C ASN A 35 6.06 9.18 3.12
N GLY A 36 6.41 10.46 3.30
CA GLY A 36 6.31 11.45 2.22
C GLY A 36 7.32 11.26 1.10
N ILE A 37 8.53 10.80 1.43
CA ILE A 37 9.54 10.45 0.43
C ILE A 37 9.14 9.14 -0.23
N LEU A 38 8.67 8.15 0.54
CA LEU A 38 8.23 6.85 0.02
C LEU A 38 7.12 7.00 -1.02
N ILE A 39 6.11 7.85 -0.78
CA ILE A 39 5.05 8.12 -1.76
C ILE A 39 5.63 8.77 -3.03
N LYS A 40 6.56 9.72 -2.90
CA LYS A 40 7.20 10.37 -4.06
C LYS A 40 8.03 9.40 -4.88
N GLU A 41 8.78 8.52 -4.21
CA GLU A 41 9.55 7.46 -4.86
C GLU A 41 8.64 6.45 -5.53
N ALA A 42 7.53 6.07 -4.88
CA ALA A 42 6.52 5.20 -5.47
C ALA A 42 5.96 5.79 -6.77
N GLU A 43 5.56 7.07 -6.77
CA GLU A 43 5.09 7.75 -7.98
C GLU A 43 6.17 7.86 -9.05
N SER A 44 7.40 8.21 -8.66
CA SER A 44 8.51 8.41 -9.60
C SER A 44 8.99 7.10 -10.23
N ASN A 45 8.77 5.97 -9.55
CA ASN A 45 9.06 4.63 -10.04
C ASN A 45 7.82 3.94 -10.63
N GLU A 46 6.78 4.69 -10.99
CA GLU A 46 5.60 4.19 -11.71
C GLU A 46 4.85 3.07 -10.97
N PHE A 47 4.75 3.17 -9.64
CA PHE A 47 3.82 2.34 -8.89
C PHE A 47 2.40 2.88 -9.07
N ASP A 48 1.46 1.96 -9.26
CA ASP A 48 0.04 2.29 -9.40
C ASP A 48 -0.61 2.46 -8.02
N VAL A 49 -0.22 1.60 -7.06
CA VAL A 49 -0.83 1.54 -5.73
C VAL A 49 0.24 1.35 -4.66
N MET A 50 0.10 2.05 -3.53
CA MET A 50 0.83 1.76 -2.29
C MET A 50 -0.12 1.21 -1.22
N ILE A 51 0.26 0.12 -0.58
CA ILE A 51 -0.49 -0.48 0.53
C ILE A 51 0.26 -0.21 1.83
N THR A 52 -0.46 0.31 2.82
CA THR A 52 0.06 0.60 4.16
C THR A 52 -0.90 0.14 5.26
N VAL A 53 -0.39 0.05 6.49
CA VAL A 53 -1.16 -0.09 7.74
C VAL A 53 -1.13 1.21 8.55
N ASP A 54 -0.41 2.24 8.10
CA ASP A 54 -0.31 3.54 8.78
C ASP A 54 -1.58 4.38 8.54
N LYS A 55 -2.43 4.42 9.56
CA LYS A 55 -3.72 5.13 9.56
C LYS A 55 -3.55 6.65 9.51
N ASN A 56 -2.37 7.16 9.85
CA ASN A 56 -2.10 8.60 9.85
C ASN A 56 -1.72 9.11 8.47
N LEU A 57 -1.33 8.22 7.55
CA LEU A 57 -0.81 8.60 6.24
C LEU A 57 -1.80 9.47 5.45
N GLN A 58 -3.10 9.12 5.52
CA GLN A 58 -4.19 9.85 4.86
C GLN A 58 -4.36 11.29 5.36
N TYR A 59 -3.90 11.58 6.58
CA TYR A 59 -4.02 12.89 7.22
C TYR A 59 -2.72 13.72 7.11
N GLN A 60 -1.59 13.07 6.84
CA GLN A 60 -0.26 13.70 6.83
C GLN A 60 0.19 14.18 5.45
N GLN A 61 -0.39 13.66 4.36
CA GLN A 61 0.07 13.91 3.00
C GLN A 61 -1.05 14.50 2.15
N SER A 62 -0.76 15.61 1.44
CA SER A 62 -1.67 16.07 0.38
C SER A 62 -1.60 15.09 -0.79
N LEU A 63 -2.76 14.52 -1.12
CA LEU A 63 -2.96 13.61 -2.25
C LEU A 63 -3.46 14.34 -3.51
N VAL A 64 -3.68 15.65 -3.42
CA VAL A 64 -4.22 16.45 -4.52
C VAL A 64 -3.25 16.43 -5.71
N GLY A 65 -3.71 15.86 -6.83
CA GLY A 65 -2.96 15.78 -8.09
C GLY A 65 -2.04 14.56 -8.22
N ARG A 66 -2.06 13.63 -7.26
CA ARG A 66 -1.28 12.38 -7.32
C ARG A 66 -1.92 11.33 -8.22
N LYS A 67 -1.08 10.51 -8.85
CA LYS A 67 -1.53 9.35 -9.65
C LYS A 67 -1.49 8.05 -8.86
N LEU A 68 -0.62 7.98 -7.85
CA LEU A 68 -0.52 6.83 -6.96
C LEU A 68 -1.77 6.74 -6.09
N SER A 69 -2.44 5.60 -6.14
CA SER A 69 -3.53 5.29 -5.22
C SER A 69 -2.98 4.69 -3.92
N ILE A 70 -3.66 4.93 -2.81
CA ILE A 70 -3.22 4.45 -1.49
C ILE A 70 -4.32 3.58 -0.88
N ILE A 71 -3.96 2.37 -0.48
CA ILE A 71 -4.82 1.46 0.27
C ILE A 71 -4.31 1.37 1.71
N THR A 72 -5.17 1.67 2.67
CA THR A 72 -4.86 1.51 4.10
C THR A 72 -5.59 0.31 4.67
N LEU A 73 -4.83 -0.66 5.18
CA LEU A 73 -5.32 -1.83 5.90
C LEU A 73 -5.57 -1.45 7.37
N ASN A 74 -6.82 -1.13 7.70
CA ASN A 74 -7.22 -0.81 9.04
C ASN A 74 -7.54 -2.07 9.84
N SER A 75 -6.49 -2.71 10.32
CA SER A 75 -6.58 -3.79 11.30
C SER A 75 -6.28 -3.28 12.72
N LEU A 76 -6.76 -3.99 13.74
CA LEU A 76 -6.43 -3.73 15.14
C LEU A 76 -4.97 -4.06 15.44
N PHE A 77 -4.41 -5.04 14.75
CA PHE A 77 -3.02 -5.47 14.87
C PHE A 77 -2.32 -5.39 13.52
N VAL A 78 -1.01 -5.20 13.54
CA VAL A 78 -0.18 -5.01 12.32
C VAL A 78 0.46 -6.33 11.86
N ASP A 79 0.36 -7.40 12.65
CA ASP A 79 0.96 -8.67 12.28
C ASP A 79 0.23 -9.35 11.12
N PHE A 80 0.94 -10.25 10.44
CA PHE A 80 0.44 -10.96 9.27
C PHE A 80 -0.93 -11.61 9.47
N ARG A 81 -1.21 -12.24 10.62
CA ARG A 81 -2.48 -12.95 10.84
C ARG A 81 -3.67 -11.99 10.92
N ALA A 82 -3.42 -10.74 11.28
CA ALA A 82 -4.43 -9.72 11.41
C ALA A 82 -4.74 -9.03 10.08
N ILE A 83 -3.78 -9.00 9.14
CA ILE A 83 -3.95 -8.39 7.81
C ILE A 83 -4.26 -9.41 6.72
N GLU A 84 -3.83 -10.66 6.85
CA GLU A 84 -4.07 -11.75 5.89
C GLU A 84 -5.56 -11.91 5.48
N PRO A 85 -6.54 -11.84 6.40
CA PRO A 85 -7.95 -11.91 6.05
C PRO A 85 -8.45 -10.79 5.13
N LEU A 86 -7.71 -9.68 5.03
CA LEU A 86 -8.07 -8.52 4.20
C LEU A 86 -7.63 -8.69 2.74
N ALA A 87 -6.77 -9.66 2.44
CA ALA A 87 -6.23 -9.86 1.09
C ALA A 87 -7.31 -10.03 0.00
N PRO A 88 -8.42 -10.77 0.21
CA PRO A 88 -9.49 -10.86 -0.79
C PRO A 88 -10.11 -9.50 -1.11
N SER A 89 -10.36 -8.65 -0.11
CA SER A 89 -10.89 -7.31 -0.29
C SER A 89 -9.90 -6.41 -1.03
N VAL A 90 -8.60 -6.51 -0.71
CA VAL A 90 -7.54 -5.79 -1.44
C VAL A 90 -7.54 -6.20 -2.92
N LEU A 91 -7.57 -7.50 -3.21
CA LEU A 91 -7.59 -7.99 -4.59
C LEU A 91 -8.80 -7.48 -5.37
N GLN A 92 -9.98 -7.42 -4.75
CA GLN A 92 -11.17 -6.86 -5.39
C GLN A 92 -11.00 -5.37 -5.69
N ILE A 93 -10.47 -4.60 -4.75
CA ILE A 93 -10.22 -3.16 -4.93
C ILE A 93 -9.19 -2.93 -6.03
N LEU A 94 -8.09 -3.69 -6.07
CA LEU A 94 -7.06 -3.56 -7.10
C LEU A 94 -7.61 -3.75 -8.53
N GLN A 95 -8.72 -4.48 -8.72
CA GLN A 95 -9.32 -4.66 -10.04
C GLN A 95 -10.02 -3.42 -10.59
N SER A 96 -10.46 -2.51 -9.73
CA SER A 96 -11.31 -1.37 -10.11
C SER A 96 -10.89 -0.04 -9.49
N ILE A 97 -9.72 0.01 -8.84
CA ILE A 97 -9.25 1.21 -8.16
C ILE A 97 -8.96 2.32 -9.17
N GLU A 98 -9.49 3.51 -8.92
CA GLU A 98 -9.19 4.70 -9.72
C GLU A 98 -7.81 5.26 -9.34
N SER A 99 -7.11 5.84 -10.30
CA SER A 99 -5.80 6.48 -10.07
C SER A 99 -5.94 7.67 -9.10
N GLY A 100 -5.00 7.78 -8.17
CA GLY A 100 -4.98 8.85 -7.15
C GLY A 100 -6.05 8.71 -6.07
N SER A 101 -6.73 7.56 -5.99
CA SER A 101 -7.76 7.32 -4.99
C SER A 101 -7.18 6.87 -3.65
N PHE A 102 -7.97 7.07 -2.60
CA PHE A 102 -7.67 6.59 -1.26
C PHE A 102 -8.75 5.61 -0.81
N VAL A 103 -8.34 4.40 -0.44
CA VAL A 103 -9.26 3.35 0.01
C VAL A 103 -8.82 2.82 1.36
N LYS A 104 -9.77 2.73 2.29
CA LYS A 104 -9.56 2.11 3.60
C LYS A 104 -10.29 0.77 3.63
N ILE A 105 -9.61 -0.27 4.08
CA ILE A 105 -10.18 -1.61 4.26
C ILE A 105 -10.16 -1.93 5.74
N ASP A 106 -11.34 -2.16 6.31
CA ASP A 106 -11.51 -2.50 7.72
C ASP A 106 -11.50 -4.03 7.92
N SER A 107 -10.99 -4.49 9.07
CA SER A 107 -11.00 -5.89 9.51
C SER A 107 -12.30 -6.35 10.13
#